data_AF-A0A9W6BRY2-F1
#
_entry.id   AF-A0A9W6BRY2-F1
#
_cell.length_a   1.000
_cell.length_b   1.000
_cell.length_c   1.000
_cell.angle_alpha   90.00
_cell.angle_beta   90.00
_cell.angle_gamma   90.00
#
_symmetry.space_group_name_H-M   'P 1'
#
loop_
_entity.id
_entity.type
_entity.pdbx_description
1 polymer ?
#
loop_
_entity_poly.entity_id
_entity_poly.type
_entity_poly.pdbx_seq_one_letter_code
_entity_poly.pdbx_strand_id
1 'polypeptide(L)'
;MSAWKIVVNWLLPPPLILTLLLILPMPGVLKKGLLKVTRQFLFYQLGGPLQLVHVALVITGVVFAGSCITTYKLVQSPVDATLTPNQKTAVLARRWREERNFWIAALTFFLWGLLYRFYQLMLEHVALKDRVRQLELGLVSSTVASAGGGRAAPAGKGAAAAPAAAGGKGGLEPSAPPAPAEVLSNEAKKSK
;
A
#
# COMPACT_ATOMS: atom_id res chain seq x y z
N MET A 1 -32.23 2.99 6.47
CA MET A 1 -31.08 2.94 7.42
C MET A 1 -30.29 4.24 7.28
N SER A 2 -30.05 4.99 8.35
CA SER A 2 -29.20 6.20 8.27
C SER A 2 -27.80 5.80 7.80
N ALA A 3 -27.19 6.55 6.87
CA ALA A 3 -25.84 6.29 6.36
C ALA A 3 -24.81 6.11 7.49
N TRP A 4 -25.00 6.82 8.59
CA TRP A 4 -24.19 6.70 9.81
C TRP A 4 -24.21 5.28 10.41
N LYS A 5 -25.37 4.61 10.42
CA LYS A 5 -25.48 3.24 10.92
C LYS A 5 -24.68 2.25 10.08
N ILE A 6 -24.59 2.49 8.77
CA ILE A 6 -23.81 1.64 7.86
C ILE A 6 -22.32 1.82 8.18
N VAL A 7 -21.87 3.07 8.31
CA VAL A 7 -20.47 3.37 8.64
C VAL A 7 -20.06 2.72 9.97
N VAL A 8 -20.84 2.93 11.04
CA VAL A 8 -20.47 2.46 12.37
C VAL A 8 -20.59 0.94 12.51
N ASN A 9 -21.64 0.33 11.95
CA ASN A 9 -21.88 -1.10 12.19
C ASN A 9 -21.18 -2.02 11.19
N TRP A 10 -20.89 -1.54 9.97
CA TRP A 10 -20.34 -2.38 8.91
C TRP A 10 -18.94 -1.96 8.48
N LEU A 11 -18.65 -0.65 8.47
CA LEU A 11 -17.40 -0.14 7.89
C LEU A 11 -16.27 0.03 8.91
N LEU A 12 -16.62 0.24 10.19
CA LEU A 12 -15.68 0.43 11.30
C LEU A 12 -15.18 -0.89 11.93
N PRO A 13 -16.02 -1.92 12.18
CA PRO A 13 -15.56 -3.10 12.89
C PRO A 13 -14.47 -3.90 12.17
N PRO A 14 -14.53 -4.15 10.85
CA PRO A 14 -13.50 -4.91 10.16
C PRO A 14 -12.08 -4.33 10.29
N PRO A 15 -11.81 -3.05 9.95
CA PRO A 15 -10.48 -2.50 10.07
C PRO A 15 -10.04 -2.37 11.54
N LEU A 16 -10.96 -2.19 12.49
CA LEU A 16 -10.64 -2.11 13.92
C LEU A 16 -10.17 -3.46 14.46
N ILE A 17 -10.92 -4.53 14.15
CA ILE A 17 -10.54 -5.89 14.53
C ILE A 17 -9.21 -6.25 13.88
N LEU A 18 -9.05 -5.99 12.57
CA LEU A 18 -7.82 -6.28 11.85
C LEU A 18 -6.62 -5.51 12.42
N THR A 19 -6.75 -4.21 12.67
CA THR A 19 -5.65 -3.42 13.26
C THR A 19 -5.31 -3.88 14.68
N LEU A 20 -6.32 -4.16 15.53
CA LEU A 20 -6.10 -4.65 16.88
C LEU A 20 -5.37 -6.00 16.88
N LEU A 21 -5.79 -6.92 16.03
CA LEU A 21 -5.13 -8.23 15.86
C LEU A 21 -3.72 -8.10 15.28
N LEU A 22 -3.45 -7.08 14.46
CA LEU A 22 -2.11 -6.79 13.96
C LEU A 22 -1.18 -6.18 15.02
N ILE A 23 -1.71 -5.33 15.91
CA ILE A 23 -0.95 -4.68 16.99
C ILE A 23 -0.57 -5.68 18.08
N LEU A 24 -1.41 -6.68 18.34
CA LEU A 24 -1.09 -7.71 19.34
C LEU A 24 0.15 -8.52 18.91
N PRO A 25 1.12 -8.73 19.82
CA PRO A 25 2.28 -9.57 19.57
C PRO A 25 1.86 -11.05 19.56
N MET A 26 1.20 -11.50 18.49
CA MET A 26 0.77 -12.88 18.33
C MET A 26 1.94 -13.81 17.93
N PRO A 27 1.88 -15.10 18.30
CA PRO A 27 2.86 -16.10 17.88
C PRO A 27 2.87 -16.24 16.35
N GLY A 28 4.04 -16.57 15.78
CA GLY A 28 4.31 -16.44 14.35
C GLY A 28 3.36 -17.20 13.42
N VAL A 29 2.76 -18.31 13.88
CA VAL A 29 1.77 -19.08 13.10
C VAL A 29 0.43 -18.35 12.98
N LEU A 30 -0.06 -17.72 14.05
CA LEU A 30 -1.29 -16.91 14.01
C LEU A 30 -1.09 -15.66 13.16
N LYS A 31 0.08 -15.02 13.24
CA LYS A 31 0.41 -13.87 12.37
C LYS A 31 0.31 -14.23 10.89
N LYS A 32 0.88 -15.38 10.48
CA LYS A 32 0.82 -15.84 9.07
C LYS A 32 -0.62 -16.11 8.61
N GLY A 33 -1.44 -16.72 9.46
CA GLY A 33 -2.87 -16.96 9.19
C GLY A 33 -3.65 -15.66 9.06
N LEU A 34 -3.49 -14.76 10.02
CA LEU A 34 -4.10 -13.43 10.03
C LEU A 34 -3.70 -12.64 8.78
N LEU A 35 -2.42 -12.60 8.43
CA LEU A 35 -1.92 -11.95 7.22
C LEU A 35 -2.60 -12.47 5.95
N LYS A 36 -2.84 -13.78 5.84
CA LYS A 36 -3.57 -14.37 4.70
C LYS A 36 -5.04 -13.96 4.70
N VAL A 37 -5.71 -13.96 5.85
CA VAL A 37 -7.11 -13.55 5.98
C VAL A 37 -7.27 -12.07 5.68
N THR A 38 -6.42 -11.21 6.26
CA THR A 38 -6.37 -9.78 5.96
C THR A 38 -6.18 -9.60 4.47
N ARG A 39 -5.20 -10.27 3.84
CA ARG A 39 -5.01 -10.22 2.39
C ARG A 39 -6.29 -10.60 1.64
N GLN A 40 -6.90 -11.74 1.95
CA GLN A 40 -8.12 -12.19 1.26
C GLN A 40 -9.27 -11.17 1.36
N PHE A 41 -9.47 -10.60 2.55
CA PHE A 41 -10.51 -9.59 2.78
C PHE A 41 -10.20 -8.27 2.06
N LEU A 42 -8.94 -7.84 2.12
CA LEU A 42 -8.44 -6.59 1.57
C LEU A 42 -8.45 -6.60 0.02
N PHE A 43 -8.13 -7.75 -0.58
CA PHE A 43 -8.08 -8.00 -2.03
C PHE A 43 -9.33 -8.65 -2.58
N TYR A 44 -10.45 -8.61 -1.85
CA TYR A 44 -11.70 -9.03 -2.45
C TYR A 44 -12.01 -8.09 -3.63
N GLN A 45 -11.86 -8.61 -4.84
CA GLN A 45 -12.09 -7.84 -6.06
C GLN A 45 -13.60 -7.73 -6.25
N LEU A 46 -14.12 -6.53 -6.08
CA LEU A 46 -15.54 -6.25 -6.28
C LEU A 46 -15.89 -6.12 -7.78
N GLY A 47 -14.88 -5.86 -8.62
CA GLY A 47 -14.96 -5.81 -10.08
C GLY A 47 -13.83 -4.98 -10.69
N GLY A 48 -12.99 -5.58 -11.54
CA GLY A 48 -11.87 -4.90 -12.23
C GLY A 48 -10.67 -4.57 -11.32
N PRO A 49 -9.90 -3.48 -11.60
CA PRO A 49 -8.74 -3.10 -10.79
C PRO A 49 -9.10 -2.51 -9.42
N LEU A 50 -10.40 -2.30 -9.15
CA LEU A 50 -10.88 -1.70 -7.91
C LEU A 50 -10.96 -2.75 -6.79
N GLN A 51 -10.05 -2.63 -5.84
CA GLN A 51 -10.03 -3.46 -4.63
C GLN A 51 -10.94 -2.85 -3.56
N LEU A 52 -11.50 -3.70 -2.69
CA LEU A 52 -12.39 -3.29 -1.60
C LEU A 52 -11.82 -2.12 -0.77
N VAL A 53 -10.50 -2.11 -0.53
CA VAL A 53 -9.85 -1.01 0.21
C VAL A 53 -10.02 0.33 -0.46
N HIS A 54 -9.81 0.43 -1.77
CA HIS A 54 -9.88 1.72 -2.45
C HIS A 54 -11.30 2.28 -2.34
N VAL A 55 -12.30 1.41 -2.52
CA VAL A 55 -13.71 1.77 -2.34
C VAL A 55 -13.98 2.20 -0.90
N ALA A 56 -13.56 1.42 0.09
CA ALA A 56 -13.74 1.74 1.50
C ALA A 56 -13.04 3.05 1.90
N LEU A 57 -11.84 3.31 1.38
CA LEU A 57 -11.03 4.48 1.67
C LEU A 57 -11.62 5.75 1.04
N VAL A 58 -12.20 5.65 -0.17
CA VAL A 58 -12.98 6.74 -0.79
C VAL A 58 -14.24 7.01 0.01
N ILE A 59 -15.03 5.98 0.36
CA ILE A 59 -16.27 6.15 1.13
C ILE A 59 -15.98 6.79 2.49
N THR A 60 -15.01 6.24 3.24
CA THR A 60 -14.62 6.79 4.55
C THR A 60 -14.00 8.16 4.43
N GLY A 61 -13.25 8.46 3.37
CA GLY A 61 -12.70 9.78 3.08
C GLY A 61 -13.78 10.83 2.84
N VAL A 62 -14.82 10.50 2.04
CA VAL A 62 -15.98 11.39 1.83
C VAL A 62 -16.73 11.64 3.13
N VAL A 63 -16.97 10.59 3.93
CA VAL A 63 -17.65 10.72 5.24
C VAL A 63 -16.82 11.56 6.21
N PHE A 64 -15.50 11.36 6.24
CA PHE A 64 -14.59 12.15 7.07
C PHE A 64 -14.56 13.62 6.63
N ALA A 65 -14.42 13.91 5.34
CA ALA A 65 -14.46 15.27 4.80
C ALA A 65 -15.79 15.96 5.12
N GLY A 66 -16.91 15.26 4.95
CA GLY A 66 -18.23 15.75 5.37
C GLY A 66 -18.28 16.07 6.86
N SER A 67 -17.71 15.21 7.70
CA SER A 67 -17.63 15.43 9.15
C SER A 67 -16.76 16.63 9.51
N CYS A 68 -15.64 16.86 8.81
CA CYS A 68 -14.78 18.05 8.98
C CYS A 68 -15.57 19.33 8.69
N ILE A 69 -16.27 19.40 7.55
CA ILE A 69 -17.05 20.57 7.15
C ILE A 69 -18.16 20.84 8.18
N THR A 70 -18.86 19.79 8.62
CA THR A 70 -19.98 19.92 9.56
C THR A 70 -19.49 20.41 10.93
N THR A 71 -18.39 19.83 11.42
CA THR A 71 -17.78 20.23 12.70
C THR A 71 -17.26 21.66 12.63
N TYR A 72 -16.57 22.03 11.55
CA TYR A 72 -16.07 23.39 11.34
C TYR A 72 -17.20 24.43 11.37
N LYS A 73 -18.29 24.18 10.63
CA LYS A 73 -19.47 25.06 10.64
C LYS A 73 -20.12 25.19 12.02
N LEU A 74 -20.16 24.09 12.79
CA LEU A 74 -20.72 24.09 14.15
C LEU A 74 -19.88 24.86 15.15
N VAL A 75 -18.55 24.78 15.03
CA VAL A 75 -17.61 25.52 15.89
C VAL A 75 -17.69 27.02 15.60
N GLN A 76 -17.85 27.40 14.33
CA GLN A 76 -17.97 28.81 13.93
C GLN A 76 -19.29 29.48 14.30
N SER A 77 -20.36 28.70 14.49
CA SER A 77 -21.65 29.28 14.89
C SER A 77 -21.57 29.66 16.37
N PRO A 78 -21.62 30.95 16.78
CA PRO A 78 -21.65 31.31 18.19
C PRO A 78 -22.95 30.80 18.85
N VAL A 79 -22.90 30.50 20.15
CA VAL A 79 -24.13 30.20 20.90
C VAL A 79 -24.78 31.52 21.26
N ASP A 80 -25.98 31.77 20.75
CA ASP A 80 -26.71 33.00 21.05
C ASP A 80 -26.92 33.17 22.56
N ALA A 81 -26.52 34.33 23.08
CA ALA A 81 -26.62 34.66 24.50
C ALA A 81 -28.08 34.71 24.98
N THR A 82 -29.01 35.02 24.05
CA THR A 82 -30.46 35.15 24.27
C THR A 82 -31.19 33.82 24.40
N LEU A 83 -30.53 32.68 24.14
CA LEU A 83 -31.14 31.36 24.26
C LEU A 83 -31.44 31.01 25.72
N THR A 84 -32.58 30.35 25.93
CA THR A 84 -32.92 29.77 27.23
C THR A 84 -31.90 28.71 27.65
N PRO A 85 -31.67 28.47 28.96
CA PRO A 85 -30.73 27.44 29.43
C PRO A 85 -30.99 26.05 28.82
N ASN A 86 -32.25 25.67 28.65
CA ASN A 86 -32.63 24.39 28.04
C ASN A 86 -32.22 24.30 26.57
N GLN A 87 -32.35 25.38 25.81
CA GLN A 87 -31.91 25.44 24.42
C GLN A 87 -30.38 25.41 24.30
N LYS A 88 -29.66 26.10 25.22
CA LYS A 88 -28.20 26.05 25.29
C LYS A 88 -27.71 24.62 25.50
N THR A 89 -28.31 23.88 26.43
CA THR A 89 -27.99 22.45 26.66
C THR A 89 -28.26 21.60 25.41
N ALA A 90 -29.35 21.85 24.68
CA ALA A 90 -29.64 21.13 23.44
C ALA A 90 -28.59 21.39 22.34
N VAL A 91 -28.13 22.64 22.20
CA VAL A 91 -27.07 23.01 21.25
C VAL A 91 -25.73 22.38 21.64
N LEU A 92 -25.36 22.43 22.92
CA LEU A 92 -24.14 21.79 23.43
C LEU A 92 -24.18 20.27 23.23
N ALA A 93 -25.33 19.63 23.51
CA ALA A 93 -25.51 18.21 23.27
C ALA A 93 -25.40 17.85 21.77
N ARG A 94 -25.86 18.73 20.87
CA ARG A 94 -25.68 18.54 19.43
C ARG A 94 -24.20 18.65 19.03
N ARG A 95 -23.48 19.66 19.51
CA ARG A 95 -22.03 19.82 19.26
C ARG A 95 -21.24 18.60 19.69
N TRP A 96 -21.50 18.11 20.90
CA TRP A 96 -20.85 16.92 21.43
C TRP A 96 -21.07 15.67 20.57
N ARG A 97 -22.30 15.49 20.06
CA ARG A 97 -22.61 14.38 19.15
C ARG A 97 -21.83 14.48 17.84
N GLU A 98 -21.76 15.67 17.24
CA GLU A 98 -21.02 15.87 15.99
C GLU A 98 -19.51 15.71 16.18
N GLU A 99 -18.96 16.22 17.28
CA GLU A 99 -17.55 16.04 17.63
C GLU A 99 -17.19 14.56 17.78
N ARG A 100 -18.01 13.79 18.49
CA ARG A 100 -17.82 12.34 18.59
C ARG A 100 -17.90 11.67 17.22
N ASN A 101 -18.86 12.06 16.38
CA ASN A 101 -18.99 11.50 15.03
C ASN A 101 -17.75 11.82 14.17
N PHE A 102 -17.20 13.03 14.31
CA PHE A 102 -15.95 13.44 13.67
C PHE A 102 -14.78 12.53 14.09
N TRP A 103 -14.59 12.30 15.38
CA TRP A 103 -13.52 11.42 15.87
C TRP A 103 -13.67 9.98 15.37
N ILE A 104 -14.90 9.46 15.36
CA ILE A 104 -15.20 8.11 14.83
C ILE A 104 -14.87 8.04 13.32
N ALA A 105 -15.27 9.03 12.54
CA ALA A 105 -14.99 9.09 11.11
C ALA A 105 -13.48 9.21 10.83
N ALA A 106 -12.78 10.06 11.59
CA ALA A 106 -11.34 10.24 11.52
C ALA A 106 -10.61 8.91 11.79
N LEU A 107 -10.92 8.27 12.93
CA LEU A 107 -10.33 6.98 13.30
C LEU A 107 -10.59 5.93 12.23
N THR A 108 -11.82 5.83 11.73
CA THR A 108 -12.17 4.84 10.70
C THR A 108 -11.34 5.07 9.43
N PHE A 109 -11.24 6.32 8.95
CA PHE A 109 -10.44 6.67 7.79
C PHE A 109 -8.95 6.33 7.99
N PHE A 110 -8.36 6.71 9.13
CA PHE A 110 -6.97 6.40 9.43
C PHE A 110 -6.71 4.90 9.56
N LEU A 111 -7.64 4.14 10.14
CA LEU A 111 -7.53 2.68 10.23
C LEU A 111 -7.49 2.03 8.83
N TRP A 112 -8.35 2.46 7.91
CA TRP A 112 -8.31 2.00 6.52
C TRP A 112 -7.02 2.42 5.81
N GLY A 113 -6.55 3.65 6.04
CA GLY A 113 -5.26 4.13 5.52
C GLY A 113 -4.06 3.34 6.05
N LEU A 114 -4.08 2.99 7.34
CA LEU A 114 -3.03 2.18 7.96
C LEU A 114 -3.03 0.75 7.42
N LEU A 115 -4.20 0.15 7.19
CA LEU A 115 -4.35 -1.13 6.50
C LEU A 115 -3.74 -1.07 5.09
N TYR A 116 -4.03 0.00 4.34
CA TYR A 116 -3.48 0.20 3.00
C TYR A 116 -1.96 0.36 3.03
N ARG A 117 -1.41 1.15 3.96
CA ARG A 117 0.04 1.34 4.07
C ARG A 117 0.75 0.06 4.51
N PHE A 118 0.17 -0.67 5.46
CA PHE A 118 0.68 -1.97 5.90
C PHE A 118 0.71 -2.97 4.76
N TYR A 119 -0.28 -2.94 3.87
CA TYR A 119 -0.27 -3.76 2.67
C TYR A 119 0.89 -3.42 1.73
N GLN A 120 1.13 -2.14 1.43
CA GLN A 120 2.24 -1.74 0.56
C GLN A 120 3.58 -2.26 1.13
N LEU A 121 3.77 -2.12 2.45
CA LEU A 121 4.93 -2.66 3.14
C LEU A 121 5.03 -4.19 3.03
N MET A 122 3.91 -4.90 3.07
CA MET A 122 3.87 -6.36 2.89
C MET A 122 4.21 -6.79 1.46
N LEU A 123 3.76 -6.06 0.43
CA LEU A 123 4.16 -6.33 -0.95
C LEU A 123 5.66 -6.16 -1.14
N GLU A 124 6.20 -5.04 -0.67
CA GLU A 124 7.63 -4.75 -0.71
C GLU A 124 8.43 -5.86 0.00
N HIS A 125 7.96 -6.29 1.17
CA HIS A 125 8.61 -7.34 1.94
C HIS A 125 8.56 -8.72 1.25
N VAL A 126 7.47 -9.06 0.56
CA VAL A 126 7.39 -10.29 -0.24
C VAL A 126 8.33 -10.21 -1.44
N ALA A 127 8.32 -9.09 -2.17
CA ALA A 127 9.21 -8.87 -3.30
C ALA A 127 10.69 -8.92 -2.88
N LEU A 128 11.04 -8.37 -1.71
CA LEU A 128 12.39 -8.47 -1.15
C LEU A 128 12.77 -9.92 -0.82
N LYS A 129 11.86 -10.69 -0.20
CA LYS A 129 12.12 -12.10 0.12
C LYS A 129 12.31 -12.96 -1.13
N ASP A 130 11.55 -12.70 -2.19
CA ASP A 130 11.71 -13.40 -3.46
C ASP A 130 13.06 -13.08 -4.10
N ARG A 131 13.51 -11.81 -4.04
CA ARG A 131 14.85 -11.41 -4.49
C ARG A 131 15.97 -12.09 -3.69
N VAL A 132 15.87 -12.14 -2.36
CA VAL A 132 16.85 -12.84 -1.52
C VAL A 132 16.92 -14.32 -1.88
N ARG A 133 15.76 -14.98 -2.05
CA ARG A 133 15.71 -16.40 -2.44
C ARG A 133 16.30 -16.66 -3.82
N GLN A 134 16.05 -15.77 -4.78
CA GLN A 134 16.65 -15.86 -6.11
C GLN A 134 18.18 -15.71 -6.07
N LEU A 135 18.68 -14.79 -5.24
CA LEU A 135 20.13 -14.62 -5.04
C LEU A 135 20.75 -15.82 -4.35
N GLU A 136 20.11 -16.38 -3.32
CA GLU A 136 20.59 -17.60 -2.64
C GLU A 136 20.67 -18.79 -3.61
N LEU A 137 19.64 -19.00 -4.43
CA LEU A 137 19.64 -20.06 -5.45
C LEU A 137 20.69 -19.82 -6.54
N GLY A 138 20.85 -18.57 -6.98
CA GLY A 138 21.90 -18.17 -7.91
C GLY A 138 23.29 -18.49 -7.35
N LEU A 139 23.55 -18.11 -6.10
CA LEU A 139 24.84 -18.32 -5.44
C LEU A 139 25.16 -19.81 -5.25
N VAL A 140 24.16 -20.63 -4.87
CA VAL A 140 24.32 -22.09 -4.80
C VAL A 140 24.63 -22.67 -6.18
N SER A 141 23.94 -22.23 -7.23
CA SER A 141 24.20 -22.65 -8.60
C SER A 141 25.62 -22.27 -9.07
N SER A 142 26.08 -21.05 -8.76
CA SER A 142 27.45 -20.59 -9.03
C SER A 142 28.51 -21.40 -8.28
N THR A 143 28.23 -21.76 -7.02
CA THR A 143 29.15 -22.53 -6.17
C THR A 143 29.28 -23.97 -6.67
N VAL A 144 28.18 -24.60 -7.09
CA VAL A 144 28.18 -25.96 -7.66
C VAL A 144 28.84 -25.97 -9.05
N ALA A 145 28.60 -24.95 -9.88
CA ALA A 145 29.27 -24.82 -11.18
C ALA A 145 30.80 -24.63 -11.02
N SER A 146 31.25 -23.88 -10.01
CA SER A 146 32.68 -23.70 -9.72
C SER A 146 33.33 -24.94 -9.10
N ALA A 147 32.59 -25.78 -8.36
CA ALA A 147 33.11 -27.01 -7.76
C ALA A 147 33.19 -28.18 -8.77
N GLY A 148 32.40 -28.15 -9.85
CA GLY A 148 32.38 -29.18 -10.90
C GLY A 148 33.41 -29.00 -12.03
N GLY A 149 34.07 -27.85 -12.14
CA GLY A 149 35.01 -27.53 -13.24
C GLY A 149 36.44 -28.03 -13.07
N GLY A 150 36.77 -28.67 -11.95
CA GLY A 150 38.13 -29.12 -11.62
C GLY A 150 38.42 -30.58 -11.98
N ARG A 151 38.20 -31.03 -13.22
CA ARG A 151 38.79 -32.28 -13.71
C ARG A 151 39.72 -31.98 -14.88
N ALA A 152 41.00 -31.87 -14.53
CA ALA A 152 42.12 -31.71 -15.45
C ALA A 152 42.09 -32.78 -16.56
N ALA A 153 42.08 -32.33 -17.81
CA ALA A 153 42.39 -33.17 -18.97
C ALA A 153 43.92 -33.24 -19.14
N PRO A 154 44.52 -34.42 -19.39
CA PRO A 154 45.95 -34.52 -19.62
C PRO A 154 46.30 -34.04 -21.03
N ALA A 155 47.45 -33.35 -21.11
CA ALA A 155 48.04 -32.78 -22.30
C ALA A 155 48.44 -33.84 -23.34
N GLY A 156 48.11 -33.60 -24.60
CA GLY A 156 48.61 -34.33 -25.77
C GLY A 156 49.07 -33.36 -26.85
N LYS A 157 50.39 -33.33 -27.08
CA LYS A 157 51.10 -32.56 -28.12
C LYS A 157 50.70 -33.00 -29.54
N GLY A 158 50.58 -32.03 -30.45
CA GLY A 158 50.59 -32.25 -31.90
C GLY A 158 50.49 -30.94 -32.66
N ALA A 159 51.51 -30.62 -33.46
CA ALA A 159 51.71 -29.33 -34.11
C ALA A 159 51.16 -29.26 -35.54
N ALA A 160 50.96 -28.00 -35.98
CA ALA A 160 51.04 -27.45 -37.34
C ALA A 160 49.86 -27.67 -38.33
N ALA A 161 49.19 -26.57 -38.71
CA ALA A 161 49.30 -25.89 -40.02
C ALA A 161 48.14 -24.89 -40.24
N ALA A 162 48.47 -23.70 -40.75
CA ALA A 162 47.55 -22.62 -41.17
C ALA A 162 47.28 -22.71 -42.70
N PRO A 163 46.65 -21.73 -43.40
CA PRO A 163 45.52 -20.80 -43.10
C PRO A 163 44.43 -20.78 -44.22
N ALA A 164 43.39 -19.95 -44.05
CA ALA A 164 42.44 -19.33 -45.04
C ALA A 164 40.97 -19.54 -44.63
N ALA A 165 39.99 -18.65 -44.79
CA ALA A 165 39.88 -17.24 -45.18
C ALA A 165 38.43 -16.78 -44.88
N ALA A 166 38.26 -15.45 -44.82
CA ALA A 166 37.05 -14.69 -45.17
C ALA A 166 35.81 -14.68 -44.25
N GLY A 167 35.56 -13.50 -43.66
CA GLY A 167 34.33 -12.75 -43.94
C GLY A 167 33.30 -12.62 -42.81
N GLY A 168 32.99 -11.37 -42.40
CA GLY A 168 31.72 -11.06 -41.75
C GLY A 168 31.75 -9.91 -40.75
N LYS A 169 31.28 -8.74 -41.18
CA LYS A 169 31.12 -7.47 -40.44
C LYS A 169 30.07 -7.53 -39.30
N GLY A 170 30.24 -6.61 -38.33
CA GLY A 170 29.19 -6.00 -37.50
C GLY A 170 29.23 -6.48 -36.05
N GLY A 171 29.27 -5.67 -34.99
CA GLY A 171 28.98 -4.25 -34.83
C GLY A 171 28.24 -4.09 -33.49
N LEU A 172 28.71 -3.17 -32.64
CA LEU A 172 27.97 -2.45 -31.59
C LEU A 172 27.55 -3.20 -30.29
N GLU A 173 28.33 -2.96 -29.23
CA GLU A 173 27.82 -2.51 -27.92
C GLU A 173 27.10 -1.13 -28.07
N PRO A 174 26.41 -0.55 -27.07
CA PRO A 174 25.80 -1.05 -25.82
C PRO A 174 24.36 -0.50 -25.60
N SER A 175 23.64 -0.85 -24.53
CA SER A 175 22.89 0.12 -23.67
C SER A 175 21.89 -0.50 -22.70
N ALA A 176 21.95 0.02 -21.48
CA ALA A 176 20.98 -0.10 -20.42
C ALA A 176 19.63 0.58 -20.75
N PRO A 177 18.51 0.14 -20.16
CA PRO A 177 17.24 0.86 -20.26
C PRO A 177 17.14 2.03 -19.25
N PRO A 178 16.68 3.22 -19.67
CA PRO A 178 16.48 4.38 -18.80
C PRO A 178 15.17 4.33 -18.02
N ALA A 179 15.15 5.04 -16.88
CA ALA A 179 13.99 5.30 -16.05
C ALA A 179 13.00 6.28 -16.72
N PRO A 180 11.68 6.16 -16.48
CA PRO A 180 10.72 7.17 -16.92
C PRO A 180 10.65 8.34 -15.92
N ALA A 181 11.11 9.52 -16.36
CA ALA A 181 10.83 10.79 -15.71
C ALA A 181 9.56 11.41 -16.30
N GLU A 182 8.74 11.93 -15.38
CA GLU A 182 7.44 12.53 -15.59
C GLU A 182 7.45 13.71 -16.58
N VAL A 183 6.40 13.75 -17.41
CA VAL A 183 5.96 14.95 -18.11
C VAL A 183 4.71 15.43 -17.38
N LEU A 184 4.71 16.71 -16.94
CA LEU A 184 3.64 17.70 -17.13
C LEU A 184 3.75 18.82 -16.08
N SER A 185 4.58 19.81 -16.39
CA SER A 185 4.50 21.15 -15.80
C SER A 185 4.08 22.12 -16.89
N ASN A 186 2.80 22.47 -16.93
CA ASN A 186 2.26 23.63 -17.66
C ASN A 186 0.92 24.02 -17.04
N GLU A 187 0.91 25.02 -16.17
CA GLU A 187 -0.19 26.00 -16.02
C GLU A 187 0.33 27.18 -15.20
N ALA A 188 1.13 28.02 -15.87
CA ALA A 188 1.35 29.40 -15.47
C ALA A 188 0.54 30.30 -16.40
N LYS A 189 -0.67 30.72 -15.97
CA LYS A 189 -1.36 31.95 -16.44
C LYS A 189 -2.71 32.14 -15.73
N LYS A 190 -2.72 32.90 -14.62
CA LYS A 190 -3.79 33.87 -14.34
C LYS A 190 -3.37 34.86 -13.25
N SER A 191 -2.76 35.95 -13.67
CA SER A 191 -2.66 37.18 -12.87
C SER A 191 -2.51 38.37 -13.82
N LYS A 192 -3.65 38.92 -14.21
CA LYS A 192 -3.97 40.36 -14.37
C LYS A 192 -5.32 40.47 -15.06
#